data_AF-A0A9D6U1U8-F1
#
_entry.id   AF-A0A9D6U1U8-F1
#
_cell.length_a   1.000
_cell.length_b   1.000
_cell.length_c   1.000
_cell.angle_alpha   90.00
_cell.angle_beta   90.00
_cell.angle_gamma   90.00
#
_symmetry.space_group_name_H-M   'P 1'
#
loop_
_entity.id
_entity.type
_entity.pdbx_description
1 polymer ?
#
loop_
_entity_poly.entity_id
_entity_poly.type
_entity_poly.pdbx_seq_one_letter_code
_entity_poly.pdbx_strand_id
1 'polypeptide(L)'
;MKPPAAAQVESLAASDFAQIMQSRVPLPPPSTGSQTPRITLDQDNVKNSLGQLVLTLVKLLHELLERQGIRRIEAGSLTDDQIERLGLTLMKQAQEIDRLRREFGLEEEDLNIDLGPLGQLL
;
A
#
# COMPACT_ATOMS: atom_id res chain seq x y z
N MET A 1 48.34 57.52 -4.59
CA MET A 1 48.32 56.05 -4.75
C MET A 1 47.20 55.72 -5.71
N LYS A 2 47.50 55.69 -7.01
CA LYS A 2 47.65 54.50 -7.88
C LYS A 2 46.32 53.75 -8.11
N PRO A 3 45.72 53.82 -9.32
CA PRO A 3 44.61 52.96 -9.71
C PRO A 3 45.16 51.61 -10.19
N PRO A 4 44.41 50.52 -9.98
CA PRO A 4 44.36 49.49 -11.01
C PRO A 4 42.95 48.86 -11.07
N ALA A 5 42.51 48.19 -12.12
CA ALA A 5 42.92 48.02 -13.49
C ALA A 5 41.74 47.28 -14.12
N ALA A 6 41.47 47.52 -15.38
CA ALA A 6 40.59 46.64 -16.15
C ALA A 6 41.10 45.19 -16.03
N ALA A 7 40.25 44.29 -15.54
CA ALA A 7 40.42 42.85 -15.61
C ALA A 7 39.07 42.29 -16.04
N GLN A 8 38.87 42.20 -17.35
CA GLN A 8 38.83 40.92 -18.06
C GLN A 8 37.59 40.10 -17.68
N VAL A 9 36.60 40.22 -18.56
CA VAL A 9 35.56 39.22 -18.79
C VAL A 9 36.26 37.89 -19.06
N GLU A 10 35.81 36.80 -18.43
CA GLU A 10 35.65 35.44 -19.01
C GLU A 10 35.73 34.33 -17.93
N SER A 11 34.88 33.31 -18.10
CA SER A 11 35.08 31.96 -17.56
C SER A 11 34.67 31.66 -16.11
N LEU A 12 33.48 32.06 -15.67
CA LEU A 12 32.85 31.48 -14.46
C LEU A 12 31.48 30.84 -14.69
N ALA A 13 30.75 31.18 -15.75
CA ALA A 13 29.44 30.57 -16.01
C ALA A 13 29.50 29.18 -16.68
N ALA A 14 30.57 28.88 -17.44
CA ALA A 14 30.66 27.63 -18.19
C ALA A 14 31.21 26.46 -17.36
N SER A 15 32.14 26.74 -16.42
CA SER A 15 32.76 25.70 -15.57
C SER A 15 31.81 25.26 -14.45
N ASP A 16 31.06 26.19 -13.86
CA ASP A 16 30.03 25.88 -12.86
C ASP A 16 28.96 24.93 -13.42
N PHE A 17 28.55 25.14 -14.66
CA PHE A 17 27.54 24.30 -15.31
C PHE A 17 28.08 22.90 -15.64
N ALA A 18 29.37 22.80 -16.03
CA ALA A 18 30.03 21.51 -16.24
C ALA A 18 30.18 20.72 -14.93
N GLN A 19 30.35 21.40 -13.81
CA GLN A 19 30.45 20.78 -12.48
C GLN A 19 29.10 20.24 -11.99
N ILE A 20 27.98 20.90 -12.35
CA ILE A 20 26.62 20.40 -12.09
C ILE A 20 26.34 19.13 -12.91
N MET A 21 26.78 19.07 -14.18
CA MET A 21 26.63 17.87 -15.03
C MET A 21 27.54 16.70 -14.62
N GLN A 22 28.67 16.98 -13.97
CA GLN A 22 29.59 15.95 -13.45
C GLN A 22 29.26 15.52 -12.02
N SER A 23 28.41 16.27 -11.33
CA SER A 23 27.75 15.83 -10.13
C SER A 23 26.77 14.72 -10.55
N ARG A 24 27.25 13.48 -10.56
CA ARG A 24 26.38 12.33 -10.35
C ARG A 24 25.71 12.59 -9.00
N VAL A 25 24.58 13.30 -8.99
CA VAL A 25 23.60 13.16 -7.93
C VAL A 25 23.46 11.65 -7.81
N PRO A 26 23.94 11.03 -6.71
CA PRO A 26 23.83 9.60 -6.57
C PRO A 26 22.35 9.33 -6.76
N LEU A 27 22.01 8.61 -7.83
CA LEU A 27 20.65 8.13 -7.98
C LEU A 27 20.36 7.46 -6.63
N PRO A 28 19.35 7.91 -5.87
CA PRO A 28 19.02 7.24 -4.64
C PRO A 28 18.95 5.75 -4.97
N PRO A 29 19.63 4.87 -4.21
CA PRO A 29 19.61 3.44 -4.50
C PRO A 29 18.14 3.06 -4.73
N PRO A 30 17.84 2.24 -5.76
CA PRO A 30 16.47 1.81 -5.98
C PRO A 30 15.95 1.36 -4.63
N SER A 31 14.91 2.03 -4.13
CA SER A 31 14.35 1.73 -2.83
C SER A 31 13.89 0.28 -2.88
N THR A 32 14.77 -0.61 -2.41
CA THR A 32 14.47 -2.01 -2.12
C THR A 32 13.51 -1.96 -0.94
N GLY A 33 12.22 -1.80 -1.23
CA GLY A 33 11.25 -1.55 -0.17
C GLY A 33 9.90 -1.02 -0.63
N SER A 34 9.35 -1.57 -1.69
CA SER A 34 7.94 -1.95 -1.71
C SER A 34 7.80 -2.85 -2.91
N GLN A 35 8.03 -4.14 -2.66
CA GLN A 35 7.30 -5.12 -3.44
C GLN A 35 5.85 -4.80 -3.11
N THR A 36 5.16 -4.03 -3.96
CA THR A 36 3.70 -4.17 -4.04
C THR A 36 3.49 -5.68 -4.09
N PRO A 37 2.79 -6.30 -3.13
CA PRO A 37 2.36 -7.67 -3.22
C PRO A 37 1.43 -7.67 -4.42
N ARG A 38 2.03 -7.85 -5.60
CA ARG A 38 1.29 -8.13 -6.80
C ARG A 38 0.67 -9.47 -6.48
N ILE A 39 -0.66 -9.49 -6.50
CA ILE A 39 -1.41 -10.74 -6.48
C ILE A 39 -0.75 -11.61 -7.55
N THR A 40 -0.01 -12.61 -7.10
CA THR A 40 0.82 -13.44 -7.97
C THR A 40 -0.12 -14.43 -8.61
N LEU A 41 -0.75 -13.97 -9.69
CA LEU A 41 -1.72 -14.75 -10.43
C LEU A 41 -0.95 -15.78 -11.27
N ASP A 42 -0.82 -16.99 -10.74
CA ASP A 42 -0.26 -18.10 -11.49
C ASP A 42 -1.22 -18.50 -12.63
N GLN A 43 -0.72 -18.43 -13.86
CA GLN A 43 -1.46 -18.69 -15.09
C GLN A 43 -1.70 -20.20 -15.29
N ASP A 44 -0.87 -21.04 -14.68
CA ASP A 44 -1.01 -22.49 -14.75
C ASP A 44 -2.08 -23.03 -13.78
N ASN A 45 -2.53 -22.20 -12.83
CA ASN A 45 -3.57 -22.53 -11.85
C ASN A 45 -4.62 -21.43 -11.67
N VAL A 46 -5.23 -21.00 -12.79
CA VAL A 46 -6.23 -19.90 -12.87
C VAL A 46 -7.38 -20.03 -11.85
N LYS A 47 -7.81 -21.25 -11.51
CA LYS A 47 -8.89 -21.47 -10.54
C LYS A 47 -8.49 -21.05 -9.13
N ASN A 48 -7.26 -21.37 -8.71
CA ASN A 48 -6.76 -21.02 -7.39
C ASN A 48 -6.36 -19.54 -7.29
N SER A 49 -5.80 -18.98 -8.37
CA SER A 49 -5.40 -17.55 -8.40
C SER A 49 -6.60 -16.59 -8.44
N LEU A 50 -7.68 -16.95 -9.16
CA LEU A 50 -8.94 -16.21 -9.10
C LEU A 50 -9.61 -16.36 -7.72
N GLY A 51 -9.58 -17.56 -7.13
CA GLY A 51 -10.09 -17.82 -5.79
C GLY A 51 -9.40 -16.94 -4.74
N GLN A 52 -8.06 -16.85 -4.81
CA GLN A 52 -7.27 -15.94 -3.99
C GLN A 52 -7.74 -14.50 -4.17
N LEU A 53 -7.72 -13.95 -5.40
CA LEU A 53 -8.14 -12.57 -5.67
C LEU A 53 -9.52 -12.24 -5.08
N VAL A 54 -10.50 -13.11 -5.29
CA VAL A 54 -11.87 -12.91 -4.77
C VAL A 54 -11.88 -12.96 -3.25
N LEU A 55 -11.23 -13.94 -2.63
CA LEU A 55 -11.13 -14.04 -1.17
C LEU A 55 -10.44 -12.83 -0.56
N THR A 56 -9.39 -12.33 -1.22
CA THR A 56 -8.68 -11.14 -0.79
C THR A 56 -9.58 -9.89 -0.83
N LEU A 57 -10.38 -9.73 -1.89
CA LEU A 57 -11.37 -8.64 -1.97
C LEU A 57 -12.46 -8.78 -0.90
N VAL A 58 -12.92 -10.00 -0.63
CA VAL A 58 -13.92 -10.25 0.41
C VAL A 58 -13.37 -9.95 1.80
N LYS A 59 -12.12 -10.34 2.10
CA LYS A 59 -11.41 -9.98 3.35
C LYS A 59 -11.31 -8.47 3.50
N LEU A 60 -10.90 -7.76 2.44
CA LEU A 60 -10.85 -6.30 2.42
C LEU A 60 -12.21 -5.67 2.76
N LEU A 61 -13.28 -6.13 2.13
CA LEU A 61 -14.62 -5.61 2.41
C LEU A 61 -15.06 -5.92 3.85
N HIS A 62 -14.70 -7.08 4.39
CA HIS A 62 -14.98 -7.44 5.79
C HIS A 62 -14.35 -6.45 6.76
N GLU A 63 -13.05 -6.15 6.61
CA GLU A 63 -12.34 -5.20 7.48
C GLU A 63 -12.90 -3.77 7.35
N LEU A 64 -13.29 -3.35 6.15
CA LEU A 64 -13.92 -2.05 5.94
C LEU A 64 -15.27 -1.95 6.65
N LEU A 65 -16.09 -3.00 6.56
CA LEU A 65 -17.37 -3.07 7.24
C LEU A 65 -17.20 -3.07 8.76
N GLU A 66 -16.20 -3.77 9.27
CA GLU A 66 -15.86 -3.76 10.70
C GLU A 66 -15.47 -2.36 11.18
N ARG A 67 -14.53 -1.70 10.49
CA ARG A 67 -14.14 -0.32 10.79
C ARG A 67 -15.34 0.63 10.72
N GLN A 68 -16.22 0.48 9.74
CA GLN A 68 -17.44 1.28 9.65
C GLN A 68 -18.42 0.97 10.80
N GLY A 69 -18.52 -0.29 11.21
CA GLY A 69 -19.29 -0.71 12.38
C GLY A 69 -18.83 -0.01 13.64
N ILE A 70 -17.52 -0.03 13.91
CA ILE A 70 -16.90 0.66 15.05
C ILE A 70 -17.22 2.15 15.03
N ARG A 71 -16.99 2.84 13.89
CA ARG A 71 -17.31 4.27 13.78
C ARG A 71 -18.79 4.57 14.04
N ARG A 72 -19.70 3.68 13.63
CA ARG A 72 -21.14 3.85 13.85
C ARG A 72 -21.53 3.66 15.31
N ILE A 73 -20.87 2.74 16.00
CA ILE A 73 -21.00 2.52 17.45
C ILE A 73 -20.53 3.77 18.19
N GLU A 74 -19.33 4.26 17.89
CA GLU A 74 -18.75 5.47 18.50
C GLU A 74 -19.62 6.72 18.25
N ALA A 75 -20.22 6.83 17.07
CA ALA A 75 -21.14 7.91 16.73
C ALA A 75 -22.53 7.79 17.39
N GLY A 76 -22.81 6.71 18.14
CA GLY A 76 -24.11 6.46 18.76
C GLY A 76 -25.25 6.25 17.75
N SER A 77 -24.92 5.85 16.52
CA SER A 77 -25.89 5.71 15.42
C SER A 77 -26.60 4.36 15.37
N LEU A 78 -26.30 3.47 16.33
CA LEU A 78 -26.85 2.12 16.44
C LEU A 78 -27.36 1.88 17.87
N THR A 79 -28.46 1.14 18.00
CA THR A 79 -28.96 0.64 19.29
C THR A 79 -28.18 -0.59 19.75
N ASP A 80 -28.21 -0.94 21.03
CA ASP A 80 -27.51 -2.12 21.58
C ASP A 80 -27.83 -3.42 20.82
N ASP A 81 -29.11 -3.68 20.54
CA ASP A 81 -29.55 -4.84 19.75
C ASP A 81 -28.97 -4.84 18.31
N GLN A 82 -28.80 -3.65 17.71
CA GLN A 82 -28.20 -3.52 16.39
C GLN A 82 -26.69 -3.78 16.43
N ILE A 83 -26.01 -3.35 17.50
CA ILE A 83 -24.59 -3.60 17.72
C ILE A 83 -24.34 -5.10 17.87
N GLU A 84 -25.12 -5.79 18.71
CA GLU A 84 -24.99 -7.24 18.90
C GLU A 84 -25.21 -8.01 17.59
N ARG A 85 -26.29 -7.69 16.87
CA ARG A 85 -26.58 -8.33 15.58
C ARG A 85 -25.50 -8.07 14.54
N LEU A 86 -24.92 -6.87 14.51
CA LEU A 86 -23.83 -6.53 13.60
C LEU A 86 -22.58 -7.34 13.93
N GLY A 87 -22.18 -7.36 15.21
CA GLY A 87 -21.01 -8.12 15.67
C GLY A 87 -21.15 -9.62 15.38
N LEU A 88 -22.31 -10.21 15.69
CA LEU A 88 -22.59 -11.62 15.40
C LEU A 88 -22.51 -11.93 13.90
N THR A 89 -22.97 -11.01 13.06
CA THR A 89 -22.94 -11.16 11.59
C THR A 89 -21.50 -11.11 11.08
N LEU A 90 -20.72 -10.12 11.50
CA LEU A 90 -19.32 -9.98 11.12
C LEU A 90 -18.49 -11.19 11.58
N MET A 91 -18.71 -11.67 12.80
CA MET A 91 -18.02 -12.87 13.32
C MET A 91 -18.29 -14.11 12.46
N LYS A 92 -19.55 -14.35 12.07
CA LYS A 92 -19.91 -15.46 11.17
C LYS A 92 -19.29 -15.30 9.78
N GLN A 93 -19.26 -14.07 9.26
CA GLN A 93 -18.60 -13.79 7.98
C GLN A 93 -17.10 -14.09 8.03
N ALA A 94 -16.41 -13.66 9.10
CA ALA A 94 -14.98 -13.96 9.29
C ALA A 94 -14.71 -15.47 9.30
N GLN A 95 -15.56 -16.24 9.99
CA GLN A 95 -15.45 -17.70 10.03
C GLN A 95 -15.60 -18.36 8.65
N GLU A 96 -16.55 -17.90 7.84
CA GLU A 96 -16.71 -18.43 6.48
C GLU A 96 -15.58 -18.02 5.54
N ILE A 97 -15.04 -16.80 5.68
CA ILE A 97 -13.86 -16.37 4.91
C ILE A 97 -12.67 -17.28 5.24
N ASP A 98 -12.43 -17.56 6.52
CA ASP A 98 -11.33 -18.43 6.94
C ASP A 98 -11.54 -19.90 6.53
N ARG A 99 -12.79 -20.40 6.58
CA ARG A 99 -13.14 -21.71 6.03
C ARG A 99 -12.83 -21.80 4.54
N LEU A 100 -13.30 -20.83 3.75
CA LEU A 100 -13.06 -20.81 2.30
C LEU A 100 -11.57 -20.69 1.99
N ARG A 101 -10.84 -19.82 2.67
CA ARG A 101 -9.38 -19.70 2.54
C ARG A 101 -8.68 -21.05 2.65
N ARG A 102 -9.02 -21.85 3.67
CA ARG A 102 -8.48 -23.21 3.86
C ARG A 102 -8.90 -24.17 2.75
N GLU A 103 -10.13 -24.09 2.26
CA GLU A 103 -10.61 -24.93 1.14
C GLU A 103 -9.86 -24.64 -0.17
N PHE A 104 -9.40 -23.40 -0.36
CA PHE A 104 -8.55 -23.02 -1.49
C PHE A 104 -7.04 -23.26 -1.24
N GLY A 105 -6.67 -23.79 -0.07
CA GLY A 105 -5.28 -24.07 0.29
C GLY A 105 -4.40 -22.81 0.40
N LEU A 106 -5.01 -21.69 0.77
CA LEU A 106 -4.33 -20.40 0.94
C LEU A 106 -3.92 -20.22 2.40
N GLU A 107 -2.77 -19.61 2.64
CA GLU A 107 -2.36 -19.14 3.96
C GLU A 107 -2.98 -17.77 4.27
N GLU A 108 -2.85 -17.30 5.52
CA GLU A 108 -3.43 -16.02 5.93
C GLU A 108 -2.74 -14.84 5.21
N GLU A 109 -1.43 -14.97 5.03
CA GLU A 109 -0.57 -13.99 4.36
C GLU A 109 -0.89 -13.87 2.86
N ASP A 110 -1.44 -14.92 2.24
CA ASP A 110 -1.86 -14.91 0.84
C ASP A 110 -3.03 -13.95 0.57
N LEU A 111 -3.74 -13.54 1.63
CA LEU A 111 -4.82 -12.57 1.57
C LEU A 111 -4.38 -11.16 1.98
N ASN A 112 -3.08 -10.90 2.19
CA ASN A 112 -2.61 -9.55 2.49
C ASN A 112 -2.41 -8.74 1.21
N ILE A 113 -3.06 -7.57 1.16
CA ILE A 113 -2.84 -6.57 0.09
C ILE A 113 -2.17 -5.34 0.71
N ASP A 114 -1.06 -4.93 0.09
CA ASP A 114 -0.54 -3.57 0.24
C ASP A 114 -1.25 -2.68 -0.79
N LEU A 115 -2.06 -1.73 -0.31
CA LEU A 115 -2.73 -0.76 -1.17
C LEU A 115 -1.84 0.46 -1.45
N GLY A 116 -0.55 0.41 -1.11
CA GLY A 116 0.42 1.48 -1.32
C GLY A 116 0.07 2.72 -0.50
N PRO A 117 -0.22 3.89 -1.11
CA PRO A 117 -0.54 5.12 -0.37
C PRO A 117 -1.83 5.04 0.46
N LEU A 118 -2.66 4.01 0.26
CA LEU A 118 -3.86 3.75 1.06
C LEU A 118 -3.56 2.90 2.32
N GLY A 119 -2.31 2.48 2.51
CA GLY A 119 -1.85 1.66 3.64
C GLY A 119 -1.89 0.16 3.38
N GLN A 120 -1.31 -0.61 4.29
CA GLN A 120 -1.39 -2.08 4.30
C GLN A 120 -2.64 -2.51 5.08
N LEU A 121 -3.34 -3.52 4.58
CA LEU A 121 -4.26 -4.28 5.44
C LEU A 121 -3.40 -5.17 6.33
N LEU A 122 -3.49 -4.92 7.64
CA LEU A 122 -2.92 -5.74 8.71
C LEU A 122 -4.04 -6.62 9.27
#